data_AF-A0A183JDU2-F1
#
_entry.id   AF-A0A183JDU2-F1
#
_cell.length_a   1.000
_cell.length_b   1.000
_cell.length_c   1.000
_cell.angle_alpha   90.00
_cell.angle_beta   90.00
_cell.angle_gamma   90.00
#
_symmetry.space_group_name_H-M   'P 1'
#
loop_
_entity.id
_entity.type
_entity.pdbx_description
1 polymer ?
#
loop_
_entity_poly.entity_id
_entity_poly.type
_entity_poly.pdbx_seq_one_letter_code
_entity_poly.pdbx_strand_id
1 'polypeptide(L)'
;MAYSSRDDNSVVPNYALDTSLATNKLRITIQIHGLKSSTILEFHKKLIPKLYKKASNGEIVFHLSNDGFLFEFHGLDSLKDCNYRLHVNKLPGTLDNKRSQLIVREDAVEIILIKIDDSSWSSVISEGLHIIENEKK
;
A
#
# COMPACT_ATOMS: atom_id res chain seq x y z
N MET A 1 9.31 -30.63 2.41
CA MET A 1 8.81 -29.24 2.53
C MET A 1 9.17 -28.54 1.24
N ALA A 2 8.19 -28.27 0.38
CA ALA A 2 8.40 -27.60 -0.89
C ALA A 2 8.40 -26.09 -0.66
N TYR A 3 9.52 -25.43 -0.97
CA TYR A 3 9.53 -23.98 -1.15
C TYR A 3 8.74 -23.70 -2.43
N SER A 4 7.49 -23.25 -2.27
CA SER A 4 6.76 -22.65 -3.37
C SER A 4 7.47 -21.35 -3.74
N SER A 5 8.10 -21.35 -4.91
CA SER A 5 8.59 -20.16 -5.59
C SER A 5 7.39 -19.25 -5.87
N ARG A 6 7.02 -18.39 -4.91
CA ARG A 6 5.97 -17.39 -5.09
C ARG A 6 6.49 -16.25 -5.96
N ASP A 7 6.26 -16.43 -7.26
CA ASP A 7 6.01 -15.42 -8.30
C ASP A 7 6.97 -14.25 -8.46
N ASP A 8 7.96 -14.45 -9.33
CA ASP A 8 8.74 -13.41 -10.04
C ASP A 8 7.91 -12.59 -11.06
N ASN A 9 6.57 -12.75 -11.09
CA ASN A 9 5.68 -12.12 -12.08
C ASN A 9 4.93 -10.88 -11.54
N SER A 10 5.32 -10.35 -10.39
CA SER A 10 4.69 -9.12 -9.87
C SER A 10 5.13 -7.89 -10.66
N VAL A 11 4.17 -7.05 -11.06
CA VAL A 11 4.41 -5.83 -11.83
C VAL A 11 4.26 -4.60 -10.92
N VAL A 12 5.03 -3.54 -11.19
CA VAL A 12 4.81 -2.25 -10.52
C VAL A 12 3.43 -1.71 -10.93
N PRO A 13 2.51 -1.46 -9.99
CA PRO A 13 1.18 -1.01 -10.36
C PRO A 13 1.20 0.46 -10.80
N ASN A 14 0.18 0.86 -11.56
CA ASN A 14 -0.06 2.29 -11.80
C ASN A 14 -0.50 2.96 -10.49
N TYR A 15 0.15 4.07 -10.15
CA TYR A 15 -0.16 4.85 -8.95
C TYR A 15 -0.20 6.35 -9.22
N ALA A 16 -0.95 7.06 -8.39
CA ALA A 16 -1.01 8.52 -8.34
C ALA A 16 -0.58 9.03 -6.96
N LEU A 17 0.00 10.22 -6.92
CA LEU A 17 0.47 10.88 -5.70
C LEU A 17 -0.34 12.14 -5.44
N ASP A 18 -0.74 12.37 -4.19
CA ASP A 18 -1.55 13.52 -3.76
C ASP A 18 -1.09 14.02 -2.38
N THR A 19 -0.85 15.33 -2.26
CA THR A 19 -0.41 16.00 -1.01
C THR A 19 -1.43 17.02 -0.49
N SER A 20 -2.64 17.06 -1.06
CA SER A 20 -3.70 18.00 -0.68
C SER A 20 -4.22 17.84 0.76
N LEU A 21 -3.90 16.73 1.43
CA LEU A 21 -4.42 16.40 2.75
C LEU A 21 -3.79 17.23 3.88
N ALA A 22 -2.48 17.45 3.83
CA ALA A 22 -1.68 18.25 4.75
C ALA A 22 -0.22 18.22 4.30
N THR A 23 0.60 19.19 4.73
CA THR A 23 2.03 19.29 4.38
C THR A 23 2.82 18.00 4.62
N ASN A 24 2.55 17.31 5.73
CA ASN A 24 3.24 16.07 6.12
C ASN A 24 2.52 14.78 5.72
N LYS A 25 1.48 14.86 4.87
CA LYS A 25 0.72 13.70 4.40
C LYS A 25 0.89 13.49 2.91
N LEU A 26 1.15 12.24 2.55
CA LEU A 26 1.16 11.78 1.17
C LEU A 26 0.10 10.70 1.01
N ARG A 27 -0.81 10.90 0.07
CA ARG A 27 -1.71 9.86 -0.42
C ARG A 27 -1.11 9.26 -1.68
N ILE A 28 -1.05 7.94 -1.71
CA ILE A 28 -0.68 7.13 -2.87
C ILE A 28 -1.91 6.33 -3.24
N THR A 29 -2.45 6.53 -4.43
CA THR A 29 -3.61 5.79 -4.93
C THR A 29 -3.15 4.79 -5.98
N ILE A 30 -3.30 3.51 -5.68
CA ILE A 30 -2.96 2.40 -6.56
C ILE A 30 -4.26 1.92 -7.23
N GLN A 31 -4.34 2.02 -8.55
CA GLN A 31 -5.53 1.60 -9.29
C GLN A 31 -5.49 0.08 -9.55
N ILE A 32 -6.55 -0.60 -9.15
CA ILE A 32 -6.73 -2.04 -9.36
C ILE A 32 -8.17 -2.24 -9.86
N HIS A 33 -8.36 -2.15 -11.18
CA HIS A 33 -9.70 -2.22 -11.78
C HIS A 33 -10.35 -3.57 -11.50
N GLY A 34 -11.59 -3.55 -11.03
CA GLY A 34 -12.33 -4.73 -10.60
C GLY A 34 -12.02 -5.16 -9.17
N LEU A 35 -11.21 -4.43 -8.40
CA LEU A 35 -11.02 -4.69 -6.97
C LEU A 35 -12.33 -4.47 -6.22
N LYS A 36 -12.75 -5.51 -5.50
CA LYS A 36 -13.94 -5.48 -4.66
C LYS A 36 -13.56 -5.35 -3.21
N SER A 37 -14.32 -4.56 -2.46
CA SER A 37 -14.15 -4.41 -1.02
C SER A 37 -15.28 -5.08 -0.24
N SER A 38 -14.94 -5.74 0.86
CA SER A 38 -15.91 -6.22 1.85
C SER A 38 -15.64 -5.56 3.19
N THR A 39 -16.70 -5.23 3.92
CA THR A 39 -16.59 -4.69 5.26
C THR A 39 -16.43 -5.84 6.25
N ILE A 40 -15.34 -5.83 7.00
CA ILE A 40 -15.05 -6.80 8.05
C ILE A 40 -15.23 -6.13 9.41
N LEU A 41 -15.83 -6.87 10.33
CA LEU A 41 -15.95 -6.51 11.74
C LEU A 41 -14.91 -7.31 12.52
N GLU A 42 -13.89 -6.64 13.05
CA GLU A 42 -12.84 -7.28 13.84
C GLU A 42 -12.97 -6.96 15.32
N PHE A 43 -13.22 -8.02 16.09
CA PHE A 43 -13.29 -7.99 17.55
C PHE A 43 -11.88 -8.12 18.12
N HIS A 44 -11.21 -6.99 18.28
CA HIS A 44 -10.01 -6.95 19.11
C HIS A 44 -10.40 -7.12 20.58
N LYS A 45 -9.45 -7.46 21.47
CA LYS A 45 -9.63 -7.48 22.95
C LYS A 45 -10.08 -6.14 23.59
N LYS A 46 -10.42 -5.13 22.79
CA LYS A 46 -10.93 -3.82 23.23
C LYS A 46 -12.46 -3.81 23.12
N LEU A 47 -13.12 -3.01 23.96
CA LEU A 47 -14.58 -2.95 24.08
C LEU A 47 -15.35 -2.57 22.80
N ILE A 48 -14.69 -1.96 21.81
CA ILE A 48 -15.34 -1.46 20.59
C ILE A 48 -14.77 -2.22 19.39
N PRO A 49 -15.61 -2.99 18.66
CA PRO A 49 -15.18 -3.68 17.46
C PRO A 49 -14.83 -2.68 16.36
N LYS A 50 -13.80 -2.97 15.58
CA LYS A 50 -13.36 -2.13 14.48
C LYS A 50 -13.99 -2.61 13.19
N LEU A 51 -14.62 -1.70 12.45
CA LEU A 51 -15.01 -1.94 11.07
C LEU A 51 -13.92 -1.43 10.13
N TYR A 52 -13.53 -2.24 9.15
CA TYR A 52 -12.66 -1.81 8.06
C TYR A 52 -12.99 -2.57 6.78
N LYS A 53 -12.52 -2.05 5.66
CA LYS A 53 -12.65 -2.68 4.36
C LYS A 53 -11.45 -3.57 4.06
N LYS A 54 -11.68 -4.75 3.53
CA LYS A 54 -10.67 -5.67 3.01
C LYS A 54 -10.97 -5.99 1.54
N ALA A 55 -9.94 -6.28 0.76
CA ALA A 55 -10.11 -6.83 -0.58
C ALA A 55 -10.84 -8.19 -0.48
N SER A 56 -11.87 -8.40 -1.29
CA SER A 56 -12.62 -9.66 -1.32
C SER A 56 -12.19 -10.60 -2.44
N ASN A 57 -11.56 -10.07 -3.50
CA ASN A 57 -11.01 -10.81 -4.64
C ASN A 57 -9.49 -10.59 -4.77
N GLY A 58 -8.79 -10.52 -3.64
CA GLY A 58 -7.34 -10.42 -3.59
C GLY A 58 -6.79 -10.39 -2.17
N GLU A 59 -5.49 -10.67 -2.05
CA GLU A 59 -4.73 -10.56 -0.79
C GLU A 59 -3.79 -9.36 -0.86
N ILE A 60 -3.72 -8.59 0.23
CA ILE A 60 -2.83 -7.43 0.33
C ILE A 60 -1.81 -7.70 1.43
N VAL A 61 -0.53 -7.55 1.10
CA VAL A 61 0.58 -7.47 2.05
C VAL A 61 0.99 -6.01 2.15
N PHE A 62 1.05 -5.47 3.36
CA PHE A 62 1.48 -4.10 3.59
C PHE A 62 2.39 -4.00 4.81
N HIS A 63 3.60 -3.52 4.58
CA HIS A 63 4.60 -3.31 5.63
C HIS A 63 5.16 -1.91 5.53
N LEU A 64 5.21 -1.23 6.68
CA LEU A 64 5.84 0.07 6.84
C LEU A 64 7.23 -0.08 7.44
N SER A 65 8.16 0.74 6.96
CA SER A 65 9.48 0.97 7.54
C SER A 65 9.63 2.45 7.86
N ASN A 66 10.76 2.87 8.43
CA ASN A 66 10.95 4.26 8.82
C ASN A 66 10.98 5.23 7.62
N ASP A 67 11.47 4.78 6.47
CA ASP A 67 11.71 5.59 5.28
C ASP A 67 11.13 4.94 4.02
N GLY A 68 10.11 4.10 4.16
CA GLY A 68 9.65 3.28 3.05
C GLY A 68 8.47 2.37 3.39
N PHE A 69 8.00 1.66 2.38
CA PHE A 69 6.95 0.66 2.53
C PHE A 69 7.07 -0.44 1.47
N LEU A 70 6.50 -1.59 1.79
CA LEU A 70 6.20 -2.66 0.84
C LEU A 70 4.68 -2.78 0.73
N PHE A 71 4.18 -2.70 -0.50
CA PHE A 71 2.83 -3.07 -0.86
C PHE A 71 2.89 -4.22 -1.87
N GLU A 72 2.17 -5.29 -1.60
CA GLU A 72 1.92 -6.36 -2.57
C GLU A 72 0.43 -6.64 -2.65
N PHE A 73 -0.05 -6.87 -3.86
CA PHE A 73 -1.39 -7.34 -4.14
C PHE A 73 -1.31 -8.64 -4.93
N HIS A 74 -1.94 -9.68 -4.41
CA HIS A 74 -2.09 -10.96 -5.08
C HIS A 74 -3.55 -11.15 -5.41
N GLY A 75 -3.90 -11.01 -6.68
CA GLY A 75 -5.28 -11.10 -7.10
C GLY A 75 -5.84 -12.52 -6.94
N LEU A 76 -7.14 -12.60 -6.67
CA LEU A 76 -7.91 -13.85 -6.58
C LEU A 76 -9.13 -13.75 -7.51
N ASP A 77 -9.76 -14.88 -7.80
CA ASP A 77 -10.97 -14.96 -8.62
C ASP A 77 -10.82 -14.22 -9.97
N SER A 78 -11.61 -13.16 -10.19
CA SER A 78 -11.59 -12.32 -11.39
C SER A 78 -10.28 -11.55 -11.58
N LEU A 79 -9.45 -11.46 -10.54
CA LEU A 79 -8.16 -10.76 -10.55
C LEU A 79 -6.96 -11.71 -10.43
N LYS A 80 -7.13 -13.04 -10.54
CA LYS A 80 -6.07 -14.03 -10.32
C LYS A 80 -4.74 -13.79 -11.10
N ASP A 81 -4.80 -13.11 -12.24
CA ASP A 81 -3.66 -12.81 -13.09
C ASP A 81 -3.08 -11.40 -12.82
N CYS A 82 -3.61 -10.68 -11.83
CA CYS A 82 -3.18 -9.33 -11.43
C CYS A 82 -2.35 -9.42 -10.14
N ASN A 83 -1.03 -9.50 -10.30
CA ASN A 83 -0.08 -9.47 -9.19
C ASN A 83 0.73 -8.17 -9.24
N TYR A 84 0.64 -7.36 -8.18
CA TYR A 84 1.32 -6.08 -8.11
C TYR A 84 2.27 -6.03 -6.92
N ARG A 85 3.40 -5.33 -7.12
CA ARG A 85 4.36 -5.05 -6.06
C ARG A 85 4.88 -3.64 -6.19
N LEU A 86 4.81 -2.89 -5.09
CA LEU A 86 5.37 -1.56 -4.95
C LEU A 86 6.24 -1.54 -3.69
N HIS A 87 7.54 -1.69 -3.89
CA HIS A 87 8.54 -1.62 -2.82
C HIS A 87 9.28 -0.29 -2.92
N VAL A 88 9.12 0.55 -1.92
CA VAL A 88 9.67 1.91 -1.88
C VAL A 88 10.55 2.07 -0.65
N ASN A 89 11.72 2.66 -0.84
CA ASN A 89 12.62 3.07 0.23
C ASN A 89 13.08 4.52 0.00
N LYS A 90 13.90 5.05 0.93
CA LYS A 90 14.49 6.39 0.84
C LYS A 90 13.45 7.51 0.71
N LEU A 91 12.27 7.34 1.29
CA LEU A 91 11.31 8.42 1.41
C LEU A 91 11.90 9.54 2.29
N PRO A 92 11.64 10.82 1.97
CA PRO A 92 12.18 11.93 2.74
C PRO A 92 11.51 12.01 4.12
N GLY A 93 12.31 11.91 5.17
CA GLY A 93 11.85 12.01 6.56
C GLY A 93 11.30 10.69 7.11
N THR A 94 11.09 10.66 8.43
CA THR A 94 10.66 9.45 9.13
C THR A 94 9.14 9.32 9.13
N LEU A 95 8.64 8.15 8.74
CA LEU A 95 7.22 7.79 8.76
C LEU A 95 6.72 7.52 10.18
N ASP A 96 5.52 8.02 10.46
CA ASP A 96 4.74 7.62 11.61
C ASP A 96 3.95 6.35 11.27
N ASN A 97 4.52 5.20 11.63
CA ASN A 97 3.93 3.90 11.31
C ASN A 97 2.61 3.63 12.03
N LYS A 98 2.30 4.34 13.12
CA LYS A 98 1.04 4.17 13.87
C LYS A 98 -0.11 4.93 13.22
N ARG A 99 0.17 6.07 12.59
CA ARG A 99 -0.84 6.91 11.94
C ARG A 99 -0.92 6.69 10.43
N SER A 100 0.13 6.16 9.80
CA SER A 100 0.11 5.75 8.40
C SER A 100 -0.74 4.49 8.22
N GLN A 101 -1.48 4.40 7.11
CA GLN A 101 -2.49 3.35 6.93
C GLN A 101 -2.73 3.01 5.46
N LEU A 102 -3.26 1.82 5.23
CA LEU A 102 -3.77 1.36 3.95
C LEU A 102 -5.30 1.26 4.01
N ILE A 103 -5.97 1.76 2.99
CA ILE A 103 -7.43 1.80 2.87
C ILE A 103 -7.82 1.11 1.56
N VAL A 104 -8.65 0.09 1.64
CA VAL A 104 -9.21 -0.59 0.46
C VAL A 104 -10.50 0.12 0.03
N ARG A 105 -10.60 0.46 -1.25
CA ARG A 105 -11.80 0.97 -1.91
C ARG A 105 -12.22 0.02 -3.04
N GLU A 106 -13.39 0.26 -3.61
CA GLU A 106 -13.70 -0.31 -4.92
C GLU A 106 -12.71 0.26 -5.95
N ASP A 107 -12.20 -0.60 -6.82
CA ASP A 107 -11.27 -0.29 -7.92
C ASP A 107 -9.89 0.30 -7.53
N ALA A 108 -9.60 0.48 -6.24
CA ALA A 108 -8.37 1.11 -5.79
C ALA A 108 -7.95 0.75 -4.36
N VAL A 109 -6.66 0.90 -4.10
CA VAL A 109 -6.07 0.94 -2.76
C VAL A 109 -5.46 2.31 -2.53
N GLU A 110 -5.73 2.91 -1.36
CA GLU A 110 -5.08 4.15 -0.93
C GLU A 110 -4.10 3.84 0.20
N ILE A 111 -2.85 4.27 0.04
CA ILE A 111 -1.85 4.30 1.11
C ILE A 111 -1.71 5.75 1.56
N ILE A 112 -1.93 6.00 2.85
CA ILE A 112 -1.74 7.31 3.47
C ILE A 112 -0.49 7.23 4.33
N LEU A 113 0.57 7.91 3.90
CA LEU A 113 1.82 8.05 4.64
C LEU A 113 1.85 9.38 5.36
N ILE A 114 2.29 9.36 6.62
CA ILE A 114 2.36 10.54 7.49
C ILE A 114 3.76 10.62 8.05
N LYS A 115 4.44 11.75 7.92
CA LYS A 115 5.72 11.97 8.59
C LYS A 115 5.53 12.27 10.08
N ILE A 116 6.53 11.94 10.88
CA ILE A 116 6.58 12.33 12.30
C ILE A 116 6.72 13.86 12.42
N ASP A 117 7.45 14.47 11.50
CA ASP A 117 7.62 15.93 11.41
C ASP A 117 6.58 16.59 10.47
N ASP A 118 6.67 17.91 10.35
CA ASP A 118 5.83 18.72 9.47
C ASP A 118 6.49 19.03 8.11
N SER A 119 7.52 18.28 7.72
CA SER A 119 8.24 18.51 6.46
C SER A 119 7.40 18.12 5.24
N SER A 120 7.61 18.87 4.14
CA SER A 120 6.87 18.69 2.89
C SER A 120 7.23 17.41 2.14
N TRP A 121 6.30 16.91 1.33
CA TRP A 121 6.48 15.81 0.37
C TRP A 121 6.82 16.28 -1.05
N SER A 122 7.11 17.58 -1.25
CA SER A 122 7.31 18.16 -2.58
C SER A 122 8.35 17.45 -3.44
N SER A 123 9.45 16.95 -2.85
CA SER A 123 10.47 16.20 -3.60
C SER A 123 9.92 14.91 -4.18
N VAL A 124 9.08 14.17 -3.45
CA VAL A 124 8.44 12.94 -3.94
C VAL A 124 7.43 13.26 -5.06
N ILE A 125 6.77 14.41 -4.99
CA ILE A 125 5.84 14.84 -6.05
C ILE A 125 6.59 15.20 -7.34
N SER A 126 7.77 15.82 -7.23
CA SER A 126 8.57 16.18 -8.40
C SER A 126 9.37 15.00 -8.99
N GLU A 127 9.89 14.12 -8.14
CA GLU A 127 10.83 13.06 -8.54
C GLU A 127 10.15 11.70 -8.71
N GLY A 128 8.98 11.50 -8.12
CA GLY A 128 8.31 10.20 -8.02
C GLY A 128 8.81 9.37 -6.84
N LEU A 129 8.31 8.13 -6.74
CA LEU A 129 8.75 7.19 -5.70
C LEU A 129 10.04 6.49 -6.14
N HIS A 130 11.00 6.34 -5.22
CA HIS A 130 12.18 5.50 -5.45
C HIS A 130 11.79 4.02 -5.28
N ILE A 131 11.47 3.38 -6.41
CA ILE A 131 11.00 1.99 -6.45
C ILE A 131 12.21 1.05 -6.53
N ILE A 132 12.26 0.06 -5.64
CA ILE A 132 13.25 -1.02 -5.70
C ILE A 132 12.73 -2.07 -6.69
N GLU A 133 13.35 -2.15 -7.86
CA GLU A 133 13.10 -3.25 -8.79
C GLU A 133 13.62 -4.55 -8.20
N ASN A 134 12.87 -5.65 -8.36
CA ASN A 134 13.37 -6.96 -8.00
C ASN A 134 14.58 -7.26 -8.89
N GLU A 135 15.78 -7.33 -8.30
CA GLU A 135 16.94 -7.91 -8.97
C GLU A 135 16.56 -9.34 -9.38
N LYS A 136 16.46 -9.59 -10.69
CA LYS A 136 16.38 -10.96 -11.22
C LYS A 136 17.63 -11.68 -10.73
N LYS A 137 17.48 -12.60 -9.80
CA LYS A 137 18.55 -13.50 -9.38
C LYS A 137 18.63 -14.69 -10.32
#